data_AF-A0A4Z1KUE3-F1
#
_entry.id   AF-A0A4Z1KUE3-F1
#
_cell.length_a   1.000
_cell.length_b   1.000
_cell.length_c   1.000
_cell.angle_alpha   90.00
_cell.angle_beta   90.00
_cell.angle_gamma   90.00
#
_symmetry.space_group_name_H-M   'P 1'
#
loop_
_entity.id
_entity.type
_entity.pdbx_description
1 polymer ?
#
loop_
_entity_poly.entity_id
_entity_poly.type
_entity_poly.pdbx_seq_one_letter_code
_entity_poly.pdbx_strand_id
1 'polypeptide(L)'
;MHFDSVAQKEQERNFMVWFQRLLQSEPEQTACRLAGKHRPGNGLTAVRWKTGGYNVTYRVTYDDGFQAIVRFAALGQSLYRTEKVENEAIVLQYLRKHTKIPVPRLLGVGKIALAPYIVEESVEGDLASEPFHINAVIDLEFTYAAPIAFTYAAPWWLLLQNPEQWELGLKGKLLPRDKPRLCLFLEALREVEEEQIKSNKLIEAQRLSERMEQSMDNGLFWFCLAIRNAQMFDDIYWTFLDEMFFGPLDKLEDRIQFLDEEEKVELNTLYEVKQKQANYGTLDLIYHAMRGLS
;
A
#
# COMPACT_ATOMS: atom_id res chain seq x y z
N MET A 1 -8.77 -9.15 11.61
CA MET A 1 -8.83 -9.12 10.13
C MET A 1 -8.97 -10.56 9.65
N HIS A 2 -10.14 -10.94 9.11
CA HIS A 2 -10.31 -12.25 8.48
C HIS A 2 -9.75 -12.15 7.06
N PHE A 3 -8.57 -12.72 6.83
CA PHE A 3 -7.98 -12.77 5.50
C PHE A 3 -8.69 -13.83 4.66
N ASP A 4 -8.84 -13.57 3.36
CA ASP A 4 -9.24 -14.59 2.42
C ASP A 4 -8.13 -15.66 2.34
N SER A 5 -8.39 -16.82 2.93
CA SER A 5 -7.45 -17.93 2.98
C SER A 5 -7.08 -18.49 1.61
N VAL A 6 -7.91 -18.27 0.59
CA VAL A 6 -7.64 -18.67 -0.79
C VAL A 6 -6.63 -17.71 -1.42
N ALA A 7 -6.87 -16.41 -1.30
CA ALA A 7 -5.96 -15.38 -1.79
C ALA A 7 -4.57 -15.48 -1.13
N GLN A 8 -4.52 -15.74 0.18
CA GLN A 8 -3.25 -15.94 0.90
C GLN A 8 -2.47 -17.15 0.37
N LYS A 9 -3.13 -18.30 0.21
CA LYS A 9 -2.48 -19.52 -0.32
C LYS A 9 -1.92 -19.30 -1.73
N GLU A 10 -2.64 -18.57 -2.57
CA GLU A 10 -2.18 -18.27 -3.93
C GLU A 10 -0.97 -17.33 -3.93
N GLN A 11 -0.94 -16.32 -3.04
CA GLN A 11 0.23 -15.46 -2.84
C GLN A 11 1.45 -16.25 -2.36
N GLU A 12 1.28 -17.13 -1.36
CA GLU A 12 2.32 -18.01 -0.85
C GLU A 12 2.87 -18.94 -1.95
N ARG A 13 1.97 -19.53 -2.76
CA ARG A 13 2.37 -20.35 -3.91
C ARG A 13 3.20 -19.56 -4.92
N ASN A 14 2.77 -18.36 -5.28
CA ASN A 14 3.48 -17.49 -6.22
C ASN A 14 4.87 -17.11 -5.71
N PHE A 15 4.97 -16.81 -4.41
CA PHE A 15 6.25 -16.56 -3.75
C PHE A 15 7.17 -17.79 -3.84
N MET A 16 6.68 -18.98 -3.47
CA MET A 16 7.49 -20.19 -3.45
C MET A 16 8.03 -20.57 -4.83
N VAL A 17 7.20 -20.51 -5.87
CA VAL A 17 7.62 -20.81 -7.25
C VAL A 17 8.67 -19.82 -7.73
N TRP A 18 8.46 -18.52 -7.47
CA TRP A 18 9.42 -17.50 -7.81
C TRP A 18 10.75 -17.65 -7.07
N PHE A 19 10.68 -17.93 -5.76
CA PHE A 19 11.85 -18.08 -4.92
C PHE A 19 12.72 -19.26 -5.34
N GLN A 20 12.10 -20.40 -5.70
CA GLN A 20 12.82 -21.54 -6.29
C GLN A 20 13.54 -21.17 -7.58
N ARG A 21 12.89 -20.43 -8.49
CA ARG A 21 13.53 -19.95 -9.73
C ARG A 21 14.69 -19.00 -9.47
N LEU A 22 14.57 -18.14 -8.46
CA LEU A 22 15.65 -17.24 -8.05
C LEU A 22 16.87 -18.05 -7.57
N LEU A 23 16.66 -19.06 -6.71
CA LEU A 23 17.73 -19.93 -6.22
C LEU A 23 18.41 -20.73 -7.35
N GLN A 24 17.65 -21.13 -8.37
CA GLN A 24 18.19 -21.81 -9.56
C GLN A 24 19.01 -20.89 -10.48
N SER A 25 18.94 -19.57 -10.27
CA SER A 25 19.56 -18.56 -11.15
C SER A 25 20.83 -17.94 -10.55
N GLU A 26 21.52 -18.68 -9.68
CA GLU A 26 22.78 -18.26 -9.01
C GLU A 26 22.68 -16.83 -8.43
N PRO A 27 21.78 -16.62 -7.46
CA PRO A 27 21.40 -15.28 -7.02
C PRO A 27 22.56 -14.52 -6.37
N GLU A 28 23.52 -15.20 -5.75
CA GLU A 28 24.76 -14.63 -5.22
C GLU A 28 25.61 -14.00 -6.34
N GLN A 29 25.82 -14.72 -7.44
CA GLN A 29 26.56 -14.19 -8.60
C GLN A 29 25.81 -13.03 -9.25
N THR A 30 24.49 -13.15 -9.33
CA THR A 30 23.63 -12.07 -9.82
C THR A 30 23.74 -10.83 -8.92
N ALA A 31 23.74 -10.99 -7.59
CA ALA A 31 23.92 -9.90 -6.64
C ALA A 31 25.30 -9.23 -6.80
N CYS A 32 26.39 -10.00 -6.92
CA CYS A 32 27.71 -9.46 -7.21
C CYS A 32 27.73 -8.65 -8.51
N ARG A 33 27.17 -9.20 -9.59
CA ARG A 33 27.09 -8.50 -10.89
C ARG A 33 26.32 -7.18 -10.80
N LEU A 34 25.19 -7.17 -10.09
CA LEU A 34 24.36 -5.98 -9.91
C LEU A 34 25.06 -4.93 -9.02
N ALA A 35 25.72 -5.36 -7.95
CA ALA A 35 26.50 -4.46 -7.11
C ALA A 35 27.66 -3.84 -7.89
N GLY A 36 28.45 -4.66 -8.60
CA GLY A 36 29.57 -4.23 -9.43
C GLY A 36 29.17 -3.29 -10.58
N LYS A 37 27.95 -3.45 -11.12
CA LYS A 37 27.38 -2.54 -12.12
C LYS A 37 27.21 -1.12 -11.57
N HIS A 38 26.73 -0.96 -10.34
CA HIS A 38 26.41 0.34 -9.74
C HIS A 38 27.58 0.93 -8.93
N ARG A 39 28.51 0.08 -8.48
CA ARG A 39 29.78 0.47 -7.88
C ARG A 39 30.87 -0.48 -8.38
N PRO A 40 31.70 -0.07 -9.36
CA PRO A 40 32.84 -0.88 -9.80
C PRO A 40 33.78 -1.25 -8.64
N GLY A 41 34.29 -2.47 -8.64
CA GLY A 41 35.21 -2.99 -7.63
C GLY A 41 35.63 -4.44 -7.92
N ASN A 42 36.52 -4.98 -7.09
CA ASN A 42 37.09 -6.33 -7.24
C ASN A 42 36.71 -7.26 -6.09
N GLY A 43 36.80 -8.57 -6.34
CA GLY A 43 36.60 -9.63 -5.34
C GLY A 43 35.22 -9.69 -4.71
N LEU A 44 34.18 -9.31 -5.47
CA LEU A 44 32.82 -9.29 -4.96
C LEU A 44 32.36 -10.70 -4.59
N THR A 45 32.02 -10.90 -3.33
CA THR A 45 31.41 -12.12 -2.82
C THR A 45 30.07 -11.80 -2.19
N ALA A 46 29.04 -12.62 -2.47
CA ALA A 46 27.70 -12.40 -1.94
C ALA A 46 27.29 -13.54 -1.02
N VAL A 47 26.64 -13.18 0.08
CA VAL A 47 26.01 -14.12 1.02
C VAL A 47 24.58 -13.68 1.27
N ARG A 48 23.68 -14.65 1.41
CA ARG A 48 22.30 -14.35 1.84
C ARG A 48 22.34 -13.78 3.26
N TRP A 49 21.75 -12.61 3.47
CA TRP A 49 21.93 -11.86 4.72
C TRP A 49 20.78 -12.07 5.71
N LYS A 50 19.63 -11.46 5.44
CA LYS A 50 18.39 -11.58 6.24
C LYS A 50 17.21 -11.56 5.27
N THR A 51 16.19 -12.37 5.55
CA THR A 51 14.97 -12.37 4.73
C THR A 51 13.92 -11.54 5.45
N GLY A 52 13.62 -10.35 4.93
CA GLY A 52 12.43 -9.59 5.32
C GLY A 52 11.17 -10.18 4.68
N GLY A 53 9.99 -9.65 5.00
CA GLY A 53 8.74 -10.20 4.47
C GLY A 53 8.57 -9.98 2.96
N TYR A 54 9.14 -8.90 2.44
CA TYR A 54 8.89 -8.43 1.06
C TYR A 54 10.12 -8.49 0.14
N ASN A 55 11.30 -8.74 0.69
CA ASN A 55 12.57 -8.69 -0.03
C ASN A 55 13.43 -9.92 0.25
N VAL A 56 14.07 -10.47 -0.79
CA VAL A 56 15.17 -11.43 -0.64
C VAL A 56 16.49 -10.69 -0.75
N THR A 57 17.30 -10.74 0.31
CA THR A 57 18.45 -9.85 0.48
C THR A 57 19.77 -10.59 0.51
N TYR A 58 20.74 -10.05 -0.22
CA TYR A 58 22.12 -10.50 -0.28
C TYR A 58 23.04 -9.37 0.17
N ARG A 59 24.00 -9.71 1.03
CA ARG A 59 25.11 -8.82 1.35
C ARG A 59 26.27 -9.15 0.43
N VAL A 60 26.78 -8.13 -0.26
CA VAL A 60 27.93 -8.23 -1.16
C VAL A 60 29.12 -7.53 -0.51
N THR A 61 30.21 -8.27 -0.30
CA THR A 61 31.47 -7.75 0.26
C THR A 61 32.48 -7.59 -0.85
N TYR A 62 33.17 -6.44 -0.86
CA TYR A 62 34.24 -6.09 -1.80
C TYR A 62 35.60 -6.28 -1.12
N ASP A 63 36.66 -6.47 -1.90
CA ASP A 63 38.04 -6.60 -1.36
C ASP A 63 38.52 -5.37 -0.61
N ASP A 64 37.98 -4.19 -0.94
CA ASP A 64 38.30 -2.93 -0.26
C ASP A 64 37.57 -2.77 1.09
N GLY A 65 36.86 -3.80 1.54
CA GLY A 65 36.09 -3.83 2.78
C GLY A 65 34.72 -3.17 2.67
N PHE A 66 34.36 -2.56 1.54
CA PHE A 66 33.03 -2.01 1.33
C PHE A 66 31.99 -3.13 1.30
N GLN A 67 30.81 -2.88 1.90
CA GLN A 67 29.69 -3.80 1.87
C GLN A 67 28.47 -3.14 1.25
N ALA A 68 27.87 -3.81 0.27
CA ALA A 68 26.60 -3.44 -0.33
C ALA A 68 25.51 -4.43 0.10
N ILE A 69 24.28 -3.94 0.13
CA ILE A 69 23.09 -4.76 0.26
C ILE A 69 22.37 -4.73 -1.09
N VAL A 70 22.08 -5.91 -1.63
CA VAL A 70 21.28 -6.11 -2.84
C VAL A 70 19.97 -6.77 -2.44
N ARG A 71 18.84 -6.12 -2.74
CA ARG A 71 17.50 -6.57 -2.37
C ARG A 71 16.69 -6.85 -3.62
N PHE A 72 16.08 -8.03 -3.71
CA PHE A 72 15.15 -8.41 -4.76
C PHE A 72 13.71 -8.36 -4.23
N ALA A 73 12.84 -7.58 -4.88
CA ALA A 73 11.44 -7.50 -4.49
C ALA A 73 10.71 -8.82 -4.78
N ALA A 74 10.18 -9.45 -3.73
CA ALA A 74 9.61 -10.79 -3.79
C ALA A 74 8.27 -10.84 -4.54
N LEU A 75 8.10 -11.81 -5.45
CA LEU A 75 6.82 -12.06 -6.10
C LEU A 75 5.80 -12.63 -5.11
N GLY A 76 4.53 -12.26 -5.25
CA GLY A 76 3.44 -12.74 -4.37
C GLY A 76 3.30 -11.95 -3.06
N GLN A 77 4.30 -11.15 -2.69
CA GLN A 77 4.28 -10.30 -1.48
C GLN A 77 3.86 -8.85 -1.78
N SER A 78 4.01 -8.41 -3.03
CA SER A 78 3.55 -7.10 -3.50
C SER A 78 3.10 -7.21 -4.95
N LEU A 79 1.96 -6.58 -5.27
CA LEU A 79 1.42 -6.53 -6.63
C LEU A 79 2.29 -5.63 -7.53
N TYR A 80 2.59 -4.43 -7.06
CA TYR A 80 3.33 -3.39 -7.80
C TYR A 80 4.80 -3.34 -7.38
N ARG A 81 5.54 -4.42 -7.67
CA ARG A 81 6.92 -4.58 -7.18
C ARG A 81 7.90 -3.54 -7.70
N THR A 82 7.70 -3.04 -8.92
CA THR A 82 8.62 -2.07 -9.53
C THR A 82 8.43 -0.72 -8.86
N GLU A 83 7.18 -0.31 -8.74
CA GLU A 83 6.72 0.91 -8.09
C GLU A 83 7.09 0.91 -6.61
N LYS A 84 6.97 -0.25 -5.93
CA LYS A 84 7.51 -0.43 -4.57
C LYS A 84 8.99 -0.04 -4.53
N VAL A 85 9.81 -0.67 -5.36
CA VAL A 85 11.27 -0.44 -5.38
C VAL A 85 11.61 1.02 -5.70
N GLU A 86 10.92 1.62 -6.66
CA GLU A 86 11.13 3.02 -7.06
C GLU A 86 10.71 3.98 -5.95
N ASN A 87 9.53 3.81 -5.36
CA ASN A 87 9.04 4.61 -4.24
C ASN A 87 9.98 4.52 -3.04
N GLU A 88 10.48 3.32 -2.74
CA GLU A 88 11.45 3.11 -1.67
C GLU A 88 12.74 3.88 -1.90
N ALA A 89 13.31 3.77 -3.11
CA ALA A 89 14.50 4.50 -3.49
C ALA A 89 14.33 6.03 -3.42
N ILE A 90 13.16 6.55 -3.83
CA ILE A 90 12.84 7.98 -3.76
C ILE A 90 12.76 8.45 -2.31
N VAL A 91 12.03 7.72 -1.46
CA VAL A 91 11.86 8.09 -0.05
C VAL A 91 13.18 8.03 0.70
N LEU A 92 14.00 6.99 0.52
CA LEU A 92 15.31 6.88 1.15
C LEU A 92 16.23 8.03 0.73
N GLN A 93 16.25 8.37 -0.56
CA GLN A 93 17.02 9.53 -1.06
C GLN A 93 16.52 10.84 -0.47
N TYR A 94 15.21 11.03 -0.35
CA TYR A 94 14.62 12.21 0.25
C TYR A 94 15.01 12.32 1.73
N LEU A 95 14.82 11.26 2.52
CA LEU A 95 15.20 11.23 3.94
C LEU A 95 16.68 11.52 4.14
N ARG A 96 17.56 10.95 3.32
CA ARG A 96 19.00 11.24 3.39
C ARG A 96 19.34 12.71 3.13
N LYS A 97 18.61 13.38 2.22
CA LYS A 97 18.84 14.80 1.89
C LYS A 97 18.25 15.76 2.92
N HIS A 98 17.15 15.36 3.58
CA HIS A 98 16.34 16.26 4.39
C HIS A 98 16.34 15.94 5.88
N THR A 99 17.04 14.90 6.31
CA THR A 99 17.17 14.54 7.73
C THR A 99 18.63 14.31 8.10
N LYS A 100 18.93 14.42 9.39
CA LYS A 100 20.24 14.03 9.95
C LYS A 100 20.27 12.55 10.34
N ILE A 101 19.16 11.84 10.19
CA ILE A 101 19.07 10.43 10.51
C ILE A 101 19.96 9.66 9.52
N PRO A 102 20.79 8.72 9.97
CA PRO A 102 21.57 7.89 9.05
C PRO A 102 20.63 7.09 8.13
N VAL A 103 20.83 7.24 6.82
CA VAL A 103 20.09 6.48 5.79
C VAL A 103 21.12 5.93 4.81
N PRO A 104 21.08 4.63 4.45
CA PRO A 104 21.99 4.05 3.48
C PRO A 104 22.06 4.86 2.19
N ARG A 105 23.26 5.06 1.68
CA ARG A 105 23.46 5.58 0.33
C ARG A 105 22.94 4.57 -0.67
N LEU A 106 21.94 4.98 -1.43
CA LEU A 106 21.47 4.25 -2.59
C LEU A 106 22.57 4.24 -3.66
N LEU A 107 22.98 3.04 -4.09
CA LEU A 107 23.95 2.84 -5.17
C LEU A 107 23.24 2.75 -6.52
N GLY A 108 22.08 2.09 -6.56
CA GLY A 108 21.27 2.02 -7.77
C GLY A 108 20.00 1.21 -7.62
N VAL A 109 19.14 1.32 -8.63
CA VAL A 109 17.90 0.55 -8.78
C VAL A 109 17.78 -0.01 -10.19
N GLY A 110 16.97 -1.04 -10.36
CA GLY A 110 16.62 -1.52 -11.70
C GLY A 110 15.78 -2.77 -11.67
N LYS A 111 15.74 -3.45 -12.82
CA LYS A 111 14.99 -4.69 -13.00
C LYS A 111 15.83 -5.73 -13.72
N ILE A 112 15.65 -6.97 -13.31
CA ILE A 112 16.08 -8.18 -14.03
C ILE A 112 14.84 -9.02 -14.36
N ALA A 113 15.00 -10.07 -15.17
CA ALA A 113 13.89 -10.93 -15.59
C ALA A 113 13.06 -11.47 -14.41
N LEU A 114 13.71 -11.76 -13.28
CA LEU A 114 13.06 -12.34 -12.11
C LEU A 114 12.48 -11.29 -11.14
N ALA A 115 13.07 -10.10 -11.02
CA ALA A 115 12.66 -9.13 -10.02
C ALA A 115 13.18 -7.70 -10.28
N PRO A 116 12.45 -6.68 -9.81
CA PRO A 116 13.01 -5.39 -9.46
C PRO A 116 14.04 -5.53 -8.33
N TYR A 117 15.05 -4.67 -8.31
CA TYR A 117 16.09 -4.69 -7.29
C TYR A 117 16.54 -3.31 -6.83
N ILE A 118 17.04 -3.25 -5.60
CA ILE A 118 17.73 -2.11 -4.99
C ILE A 118 19.15 -2.53 -4.61
N VAL A 119 20.12 -1.65 -4.86
CA VAL A 119 21.49 -1.77 -4.36
C VAL A 119 21.79 -0.55 -3.48
N GLU A 120 22.21 -0.78 -2.25
CA GLU A 120 22.50 0.26 -1.26
C GLU A 120 23.73 -0.08 -0.43
N GLU A 121 24.30 0.89 0.29
CA GLU A 121 25.38 0.61 1.25
C GLU A 121 24.86 -0.18 2.45
N SER A 122 25.69 -1.07 2.99
CA SER A 122 25.39 -1.69 4.28
C SER A 122 25.60 -0.66 5.39
N VAL A 123 24.61 -0.52 6.26
CA VAL A 123 24.70 0.30 7.48
C VAL A 123 24.85 -0.63 8.67
N GLU A 124 25.88 -0.41 9.47
CA GLU A 124 26.09 -1.11 10.74
C GLU A 124 25.33 -0.38 11.85
N GLY A 125 24.62 -1.14 12.67
CA GLY A 125 23.90 -0.60 13.83
C GLY A 125 23.11 -1.69 14.55
N ASP A 126 23.01 -1.57 15.87
CA ASP A 126 22.16 -2.43 16.68
C ASP A 126 20.70 -1.98 16.58
N LEU A 127 19.77 -2.94 16.51
CA LEU A 127 18.32 -2.66 16.47
C LEU A 127 17.79 -2.08 17.79
N ALA A 128 18.59 -2.13 18.87
CA ALA A 128 18.26 -1.64 20.19
C ALA A 128 19.33 -0.65 20.67
N SER A 129 19.17 0.61 20.30
CA SER A 129 19.79 1.74 20.99
C SER A 129 18.96 2.09 22.25
N GLU A 130 19.52 2.97 23.09
CA GLU A 130 18.80 3.64 24.16
C GLU A 130 17.42 4.15 23.68
N PRO A 131 16.39 4.14 24.55
CA PRO A 131 15.05 4.56 24.16
C PRO A 131 15.08 5.94 23.48
N PHE A 132 14.40 6.04 22.34
CA PHE A 132 14.24 7.24 21.50
C PHE A 132 15.45 7.69 20.66
N HIS A 133 16.53 6.90 20.56
CA HIS A 133 17.61 7.19 19.60
C HIS A 133 17.47 6.38 18.31
N ILE A 134 17.23 7.03 17.17
CA ILE A 134 17.14 6.35 15.87
C ILE A 134 18.54 6.18 15.26
N ASN A 135 19.07 4.96 15.26
CA ASN A 135 20.40 4.64 14.72
C ASN A 135 20.47 4.79 13.20
N ALA A 136 19.46 4.30 12.48
CA ALA A 136 19.36 4.41 11.04
C ALA A 136 17.93 4.14 10.56
N VAL A 137 17.58 4.65 9.39
CA VAL A 137 16.42 4.19 8.62
C VAL A 137 16.93 3.35 7.46
N ILE A 138 16.60 2.06 7.51
CA ILE A 138 16.92 1.07 6.48
C ILE A 138 15.63 0.34 6.12
N ASP A 139 15.62 -0.33 4.96
CA ASP A 139 14.60 -1.31 4.57
C ASP A 139 13.17 -0.91 4.96
N LEU A 140 12.51 -0.09 4.14
CA LEU A 140 11.15 0.37 4.44
C LEU A 140 10.13 -0.79 4.48
N GLU A 141 10.56 -2.03 4.19
CA GLU A 141 9.84 -3.30 4.07
C GLU A 141 8.73 -3.23 3.00
N PHE A 142 7.83 -2.27 3.11
CA PHE A 142 6.77 -1.98 2.18
C PHE A 142 6.67 -0.48 1.86
N THR A 143 6.68 -0.16 0.57
CA THR A 143 6.33 1.17 0.07
C THR A 143 5.03 1.07 -0.71
N TYR A 144 4.07 1.86 -0.25
CA TYR A 144 2.73 1.85 -0.81
C TYR A 144 2.76 2.42 -2.23
N ALA A 145 2.35 1.61 -3.20
CA ALA A 145 2.05 2.05 -4.55
C ALA A 145 0.53 1.94 -4.72
N ALA A 146 -0.11 3.08 -4.93
CA ALA A 146 -1.56 3.17 -5.05
C ALA A 146 -1.94 4.25 -6.04
N PRO A 147 -3.19 4.23 -6.57
CA PRO A 147 -3.67 5.28 -7.45
C PRO A 147 -3.45 6.66 -6.80
N ILE A 148 -2.96 7.62 -7.59
CA ILE A 148 -2.73 8.99 -7.12
C ILE A 148 -4.00 9.63 -6.53
N ALA A 149 -5.18 9.17 -6.95
CA ALA A 149 -6.45 9.56 -6.36
C ALA A 149 -6.50 9.42 -4.82
N PHE A 150 -5.71 8.53 -4.23
CA PHE A 150 -5.68 8.34 -2.77
C PHE A 150 -4.99 9.49 -2.04
N THR A 151 -4.11 10.25 -2.72
CA THR A 151 -3.53 11.48 -2.16
C THR A 151 -4.48 12.66 -2.25
N TYR A 152 -5.55 12.55 -3.05
CA TYR A 152 -6.59 13.58 -3.16
C TYR A 152 -7.73 13.35 -2.17
N ALA A 153 -7.81 12.18 -1.53
CA ALA A 153 -8.81 11.91 -0.51
C ALA A 153 -8.38 12.48 0.85
N ALA A 154 -9.33 13.03 1.60
CA ALA A 154 -9.10 13.46 2.97
C ALA A 154 -8.51 12.29 3.81
N PRO A 155 -7.56 12.57 4.72
CA PRO A 155 -6.95 11.52 5.52
C PRO A 155 -7.92 10.99 6.59
N TRP A 156 -8.37 9.75 6.42
CA TRP A 156 -9.27 9.08 7.38
C TRP A 156 -8.65 8.92 8.78
N TRP A 157 -7.32 8.87 8.86
CA TRP A 157 -6.58 8.67 10.11
C TRP A 157 -6.56 9.90 11.03
N LEU A 158 -7.09 11.06 10.59
CA LEU A 158 -7.18 12.26 11.43
C LEU A 158 -7.93 12.02 12.74
N LEU A 159 -8.81 11.01 12.79
CA LEU A 159 -9.56 10.65 13.99
C LEU A 159 -8.78 9.79 14.98
N LEU A 160 -7.62 9.26 14.58
CA LEU A 160 -6.83 8.33 15.37
C LEU A 160 -7.65 7.12 15.87
N GLN A 161 -8.68 6.75 15.10
CA GLN A 161 -9.56 5.61 15.35
C GLN A 161 -9.68 4.81 14.07
N ASN A 162 -9.73 3.48 14.19
CA ASN A 162 -9.97 2.63 13.03
C ASN A 162 -11.38 2.93 12.48
N PRO A 163 -11.55 3.08 11.16
CA PRO A 163 -12.86 3.19 10.53
C PRO A 163 -13.91 2.18 11.03
N GLU A 164 -13.52 0.95 11.33
CA GLU A 164 -14.41 -0.10 11.87
C GLU A 164 -15.01 0.26 13.25
N GLN A 165 -14.38 1.19 13.97
CA GLN A 165 -14.80 1.64 15.30
C GLN A 165 -15.64 2.93 15.22
N TRP A 166 -15.87 3.47 14.02
CA TRP A 166 -16.74 4.61 13.84
C TRP A 166 -18.16 4.16 14.16
N GLU A 167 -18.67 4.55 15.34
CA GLU A 167 -19.98 4.13 15.86
C GLU A 167 -21.06 4.14 14.78
N LEU A 168 -21.83 3.04 14.71
CA LEU A 168 -23.00 2.82 13.83
C LEU A 168 -23.76 4.13 13.55
N GLY A 169 -23.48 4.73 12.39
CA GLY A 169 -23.96 6.06 12.04
C GLY A 169 -22.91 6.92 11.32
N LEU A 170 -22.35 6.41 10.22
CA LEU A 170 -21.35 7.11 9.40
C LEU A 170 -21.83 8.52 8.98
N LYS A 171 -23.12 8.71 8.70
CA LYS A 171 -23.68 10.04 8.39
C LYS A 171 -23.88 10.94 9.62
N GLY A 172 -24.26 10.37 10.77
CA GLY A 172 -24.78 11.13 11.91
C GLY A 172 -23.74 11.64 12.91
N LYS A 173 -22.62 10.93 13.09
CA LYS A 173 -21.63 11.23 14.15
C LYS A 173 -20.21 11.47 13.66
N LEU A 174 -19.86 10.92 12.50
CA LEU A 174 -18.51 10.99 11.95
C LEU A 174 -18.21 12.40 11.41
N LEU A 175 -19.04 12.91 10.49
CA LEU A 175 -18.84 14.22 9.85
C LEU A 175 -18.64 15.38 10.85
N PRO A 176 -19.39 15.49 11.98
CA PRO A 176 -19.15 16.54 12.97
C PRO A 176 -17.83 16.42 13.74
N ARG A 177 -17.31 15.20 13.95
CA ARG A 177 -16.03 14.98 14.63
C ARG A 177 -14.84 15.19 13.69
N ASP A 178 -15.00 14.84 12.43
CA ASP A 178 -13.94 14.86 11.42
C ASP A 178 -13.68 16.28 10.94
N LYS A 179 -14.76 17.03 10.72
CA LYS A 179 -14.68 18.35 10.06
C LYS A 179 -13.72 19.32 10.74
N PRO A 180 -13.72 19.52 12.07
CA PRO A 180 -12.75 20.43 12.70
C PRO A 180 -11.30 20.00 12.53
N ARG A 181 -11.02 18.68 12.57
CA ARG A 181 -9.67 18.14 12.40
C ARG A 181 -9.20 18.25 10.96
N LEU A 182 -10.10 17.99 10.01
CA LEU A 182 -9.84 18.17 8.60
C LEU A 182 -9.56 19.64 8.29
N CYS A 183 -10.36 20.59 8.81
CA CYS A 183 -10.10 22.02 8.64
C CYS A 183 -8.70 22.41 9.13
N LEU A 184 -8.32 22.00 10.35
CA LEU A 184 -6.98 22.29 10.90
C LEU A 184 -5.86 21.70 10.04
N PHE A 185 -6.02 20.46 9.58
CA PHE A 185 -5.05 19.81 8.70
C PHE A 185 -4.93 20.55 7.35
N LEU A 186 -6.06 20.95 6.76
CA LEU A 186 -6.08 21.68 5.49
C LEU A 186 -5.48 23.08 5.62
N GLU A 187 -5.70 23.77 6.74
CA GLU A 187 -5.05 25.05 7.03
C GLU A 187 -3.53 24.90 7.05
N ALA A 188 -3.00 23.97 7.85
CA ALA A 188 -1.57 23.71 7.91
C ALA A 188 -0.99 23.25 6.55
N LEU A 189 -1.73 22.42 5.81
CA LEU A 189 -1.32 21.96 4.48
C LEU A 189 -1.25 23.12 3.48
N ARG A 190 -2.23 24.03 3.47
CA ARG A 190 -2.25 25.21 2.60
C ARG A 190 -1.07 26.13 2.87
N GLU A 191 -0.73 26.36 4.13
CA GLU A 191 0.44 27.16 4.54
C GLU A 191 1.74 26.57 3.96
N VAL A 192 1.96 25.27 4.15
CA VAL A 192 3.13 24.57 3.62
C VAL A 192 3.15 24.60 2.09
N GLU A 193 2.02 24.33 1.43
CA GLU A 193 1.90 24.39 -0.02
C GLU A 193 2.26 25.79 -0.55
N GLU A 194 1.78 26.86 0.09
CA GLU A 194 2.12 28.23 -0.28
C GLU A 194 3.60 28.55 -0.16
N GLU A 195 4.26 28.11 0.92
CA GLU A 195 5.71 28.28 1.07
C GLU A 195 6.50 27.52 -0.02
N GLN A 196 6.05 26.31 -0.36
CA GLN A 196 6.68 25.50 -1.40
C GLN A 196 6.48 26.10 -2.80
N ILE A 197 5.31 26.70 -3.06
CA ILE A 197 5.03 27.41 -4.31
C ILE A 197 5.86 28.69 -4.41
N LYS A 198 5.94 29.49 -3.34
CA LYS A 198 6.79 30.69 -3.28
C LYS A 198 8.27 30.37 -3.51
N SER A 199 8.71 29.17 -3.13
CA SER A 199 10.08 28.68 -3.36
C SER A 199 10.28 27.91 -4.67
N ASN A 200 9.27 27.89 -5.56
CA ASN A 200 9.28 27.18 -6.86
C ASN A 200 9.54 25.66 -6.75
N LYS A 201 9.22 25.06 -5.61
CA LYS A 201 9.33 23.61 -5.39
C LYS A 201 8.06 22.84 -5.71
N LEU A 202 6.92 23.55 -5.75
CA LEU A 202 5.59 23.02 -6.05
C LEU A 202 4.91 23.96 -7.05
N ILE A 203 4.12 23.42 -7.98
CA ILE A 203 3.23 24.22 -8.85
C ILE A 203 1.79 24.20 -8.32
N GLU A 204 1.01 25.22 -8.65
CA GLU A 204 -0.40 25.34 -8.23
C GLU A 204 -1.23 24.09 -8.54
N ALA A 205 -1.05 23.46 -9.71
CA ALA A 205 -1.76 22.23 -10.09
C ALA A 205 -1.44 21.00 -9.22
N GLN A 206 -0.40 21.06 -8.38
CA GLN A 206 -0.01 20.00 -7.46
C GLN A 206 -0.56 20.19 -6.03
N ARG A 207 -1.32 21.27 -5.76
CA ARG A 207 -2.01 21.43 -4.47
C ARG A 207 -2.94 20.26 -4.21
N LEU A 208 -2.85 19.74 -2.99
CA LEU A 208 -3.68 18.64 -2.49
C LEU A 208 -4.81 19.17 -1.60
N SER A 209 -4.60 20.28 -0.91
CA SER A 209 -5.57 20.80 0.08
C SER A 209 -6.97 21.00 -0.49
N GLU A 210 -7.11 21.63 -1.65
CA GLU A 210 -8.42 21.81 -2.32
C GLU A 210 -9.08 20.48 -2.72
N ARG A 211 -8.29 19.54 -3.23
CA ARG A 211 -8.82 18.21 -3.63
C ARG A 211 -9.27 17.41 -2.43
N MET A 212 -8.50 17.44 -1.35
CA MET A 212 -8.82 16.79 -0.09
C MET A 212 -10.07 17.38 0.54
N GLU A 213 -10.24 18.71 0.51
CA GLU A 213 -11.45 19.38 0.98
C GLU A 213 -12.70 18.91 0.22
N GLN A 214 -12.64 18.89 -1.11
CA GLN A 214 -13.76 18.48 -1.97
C GLN A 214 -14.05 16.98 -1.94
N SER A 215 -13.09 16.16 -1.48
CA SER A 215 -13.16 14.70 -1.59
C SER A 215 -14.33 14.06 -0.84
N MET A 216 -14.80 14.68 0.24
CA MET A 216 -15.97 14.19 0.99
C MET A 216 -17.28 14.45 0.24
N ASP A 217 -17.35 15.58 -0.47
CA ASP A 217 -18.56 16.02 -1.17
C ASP A 217 -18.73 15.32 -2.52
N ASN A 218 -17.62 15.08 -3.22
CA ASN A 218 -17.64 14.43 -4.54
C ASN A 218 -17.54 12.88 -4.50
N GLY A 219 -17.56 12.29 -3.31
CA GLY A 219 -17.54 10.85 -3.12
C GLY A 219 -16.16 10.20 -3.12
N LEU A 220 -15.09 10.92 -3.51
CA LEU A 220 -13.75 10.35 -3.63
C LEU A 220 -13.21 9.80 -2.31
N PHE A 221 -13.46 10.50 -1.20
CA PHE A 221 -13.09 10.05 0.14
C PHE A 221 -13.72 8.70 0.46
N TRP A 222 -15.02 8.58 0.24
CA TRP A 222 -15.79 7.37 0.53
C TRP A 222 -15.36 6.21 -0.36
N PHE A 223 -15.16 6.46 -1.66
CA PHE A 223 -14.64 5.46 -2.58
C PHE A 223 -13.26 4.96 -2.14
N CYS A 224 -12.34 5.88 -1.83
CA CYS A 224 -11.01 5.53 -1.35
C CYS A 224 -11.03 4.81 0.00
N LEU A 225 -12.00 5.10 0.87
CA LEU A 225 -12.16 4.41 2.13
C LEU A 225 -12.69 2.98 1.93
N ALA A 226 -13.72 2.80 1.09
CA ALA A 226 -14.35 1.51 0.80
C ALA A 226 -13.35 0.50 0.20
N ILE A 227 -12.56 0.91 -0.77
CA ILE A 227 -11.56 0.03 -1.42
C ILE A 227 -10.34 -0.27 -0.52
N ARG A 228 -10.07 0.59 0.47
CA ARG A 228 -9.00 0.35 1.46
C ARG A 228 -9.48 -0.46 2.65
N ASN A 229 -10.78 -0.44 2.93
CA ASN A 229 -11.40 -1.18 4.03
C ASN A 229 -12.56 -2.03 3.52
N ALA A 230 -12.20 -3.22 3.01
CA ALA A 230 -13.15 -4.17 2.47
C ALA A 230 -14.26 -4.60 3.46
N GLN A 231 -14.00 -4.52 4.78
CA GLN A 231 -15.00 -4.88 5.79
C GLN A 231 -16.15 -3.86 5.88
N MET A 232 -15.87 -2.61 5.55
CA MET A 232 -16.85 -1.52 5.55
C MET A 232 -17.38 -1.21 4.15
N PHE A 233 -16.99 -1.99 3.14
CA PHE A 233 -17.31 -1.70 1.75
C PHE A 233 -18.82 -1.56 1.56
N ASP A 234 -19.61 -2.51 2.08
CA ASP A 234 -21.06 -2.54 1.93
C ASP A 234 -21.72 -1.31 2.58
N ASP A 235 -21.38 -1.03 3.85
CA ASP A 235 -21.90 0.13 4.57
C ASP A 235 -21.56 1.45 3.87
N ILE A 236 -20.31 1.62 3.42
CA ILE A 236 -19.87 2.85 2.75
C ILE A 236 -20.56 2.98 1.38
N TYR A 237 -20.65 1.88 0.63
CA TYR A 237 -21.24 1.86 -0.70
C TYR A 237 -22.71 2.30 -0.63
N TRP A 238 -23.54 1.61 0.15
CA TRP A 238 -24.96 1.92 0.25
C TRP A 238 -25.23 3.25 0.94
N THR A 239 -24.39 3.67 1.88
CA THR A 239 -24.61 4.93 2.60
C THR A 239 -24.23 6.16 1.79
N PHE A 240 -23.12 6.14 1.04
CA PHE A 240 -22.53 7.35 0.45
C PHE A 240 -22.33 7.32 -1.06
N LEU A 241 -22.11 6.14 -1.66
CA LEU A 241 -21.69 6.04 -3.05
C LEU A 241 -22.87 5.74 -3.98
N ASP A 242 -23.72 4.78 -3.62
CA ASP A 242 -24.76 4.27 -4.49
C ASP A 242 -25.69 5.39 -5.00
N GLU A 243 -26.31 6.14 -4.08
CA GLU A 243 -27.21 7.24 -4.45
C GLU A 243 -26.49 8.38 -5.19
N MET A 244 -25.22 8.62 -4.87
CA MET A 244 -24.42 9.69 -5.47
C MET A 244 -24.13 9.43 -6.96
N PHE A 245 -23.87 8.17 -7.33
CA PHE A 245 -23.53 7.80 -8.70
C PHE A 245 -24.72 7.30 -9.52
N PHE A 246 -25.72 6.68 -8.87
CA PHE A 246 -26.84 6.02 -9.54
C PHE A 246 -28.21 6.65 -9.22
N GLY A 247 -28.26 7.68 -8.38
CA GLY A 247 -29.50 8.34 -7.97
C GLY A 247 -30.28 7.54 -6.92
N PRO A 248 -31.50 7.97 -6.54
CA PRO A 248 -32.31 7.29 -5.52
C PRO A 248 -32.48 5.80 -5.78
N LEU A 249 -32.49 5.00 -4.71
CA LEU A 249 -32.72 3.57 -4.76
C LEU A 249 -34.15 3.27 -4.31
N ASP A 250 -35.03 2.92 -5.24
CA ASP A 250 -36.38 2.45 -4.92
C ASP A 250 -36.37 0.92 -4.75
N LYS A 251 -35.74 0.20 -5.69
CA LYS A 251 -35.59 -1.26 -5.63
C LYS A 251 -34.20 -1.71 -6.10
N LEU A 252 -33.74 -2.86 -5.62
CA LEU A 252 -32.43 -3.39 -5.98
C LEU A 252 -32.32 -3.71 -7.48
N GLU A 253 -33.44 -4.06 -8.12
CA GLU A 253 -33.53 -4.29 -9.56
C GLU A 253 -33.11 -3.05 -10.38
N ASP A 254 -33.26 -1.85 -9.82
CA ASP A 254 -32.84 -0.59 -10.46
C ASP A 254 -31.31 -0.47 -10.57
N ARG A 255 -30.55 -1.34 -9.88
CA ARG A 255 -29.10 -1.44 -10.03
C ARG A 255 -28.67 -2.53 -11.01
N ILE A 256 -29.49 -3.58 -11.15
CA ILE A 256 -29.23 -4.69 -12.10
C ILE A 256 -29.23 -4.18 -13.55
N GLN A 257 -30.01 -3.14 -13.86
CA GLN A 257 -30.02 -2.53 -15.20
C GLN A 257 -28.69 -1.88 -15.61
N PHE A 258 -27.80 -1.55 -14.67
CA PHE A 258 -26.47 -0.98 -14.98
C PHE A 258 -25.42 -2.04 -15.29
N LEU A 259 -25.70 -3.30 -15.01
CA LEU A 259 -24.81 -4.41 -15.32
C LEU A 259 -24.87 -4.74 -16.82
N ASP A 260 -23.73 -5.14 -17.38
CA ASP A 260 -23.70 -5.73 -18.71
C ASP A 260 -24.20 -7.20 -18.69
N GLU A 261 -24.30 -7.82 -19.87
CA GLU A 261 -24.83 -9.19 -19.96
C GLU A 261 -23.89 -10.24 -19.36
N GLU A 262 -22.58 -10.01 -19.37
CA GLU A 262 -21.60 -10.91 -18.75
C GLU A 262 -21.72 -10.83 -17.22
N GLU A 263 -21.76 -9.61 -16.69
CA GLU A 263 -21.94 -9.33 -15.26
C GLU A 263 -23.27 -9.88 -14.72
N LYS A 264 -24.36 -9.78 -15.48
CA LYS A 264 -25.66 -10.39 -15.10
C LYS A 264 -25.58 -11.91 -15.03
N VAL A 265 -24.88 -12.55 -15.97
CA VAL A 265 -24.70 -14.01 -15.97
C VAL A 265 -23.85 -14.44 -14.77
N GLU A 266 -22.77 -13.71 -14.46
CA GLU A 266 -21.95 -13.96 -13.28
C GLU A 266 -22.74 -13.80 -11.98
N LEU A 267 -23.51 -12.71 -11.86
CA LEU A 267 -24.35 -12.45 -10.69
C LEU A 267 -25.38 -13.56 -10.46
N ASN A 268 -26.07 -14.01 -11.52
CA ASN A 268 -27.04 -15.09 -11.44
C ASN A 268 -26.38 -16.42 -11.04
N THR A 269 -25.20 -16.70 -11.59
CA THR A 269 -24.41 -17.89 -11.23
C THR A 269 -24.05 -17.87 -9.75
N LEU A 270 -23.59 -16.72 -9.23
CA LEU A 270 -23.28 -16.55 -7.82
C LEU A 270 -24.53 -16.69 -6.94
N TYR A 271 -25.65 -16.10 -7.36
CA TYR A 271 -26.93 -16.19 -6.65
C TYR A 271 -27.39 -17.63 -6.48
N GLU A 272 -27.33 -18.45 -7.53
CA GLU A 272 -27.68 -19.87 -7.46
C GLU A 272 -26.79 -20.66 -6.49
N VAL A 273 -25.48 -20.38 -6.48
CA VAL A 273 -24.54 -21.01 -5.53
C VAL A 273 -24.90 -20.62 -4.10
N LYS A 274 -25.18 -19.33 -3.85
CA LYS A 274 -25.54 -18.82 -2.53
C LYS A 274 -26.87 -19.39 -2.03
N GLN A 275 -27.87 -19.53 -2.91
CA GLN A 275 -29.14 -20.19 -2.59
C GLN A 275 -28.95 -21.66 -2.22
N LYS A 276 -28.09 -22.39 -2.95
CA LYS A 276 -27.74 -23.78 -2.59
C LYS A 276 -27.05 -23.83 -1.23
N GLN A 277 -26.06 -22.98 -0.97
CA GLN A 277 -25.37 -22.90 0.34
C GLN A 277 -26.35 -22.61 1.48
N ALA A 278 -27.30 -21.69 1.27
CA ALA A 278 -28.35 -21.39 2.25
C ALA A 278 -29.23 -22.61 2.54
N ASN A 279 -29.67 -23.33 1.49
CA ASN A 279 -30.48 -24.54 1.63
C ASN A 279 -29.74 -25.69 2.35
N TYR A 280 -28.42 -25.79 2.17
CA TYR A 280 -27.59 -26.81 2.83
C TYR A 280 -27.02 -26.36 4.19
N GLY A 281 -27.31 -25.14 4.65
CA GLY A 281 -26.81 -24.60 5.92
C GLY A 281 -25.31 -24.34 5.95
N THR A 282 -24.65 -24.22 4.79
CA THR A 282 -23.21 -23.99 4.63
C THR A 282 -22.89 -22.58 4.15
N LEU A 283 -23.84 -21.66 4.28
CA LEU A 283 -23.64 -20.27 3.88
C LEU A 283 -22.60 -19.61 4.78
N ASP A 284 -21.50 -19.17 4.17
CA ASP A 284 -20.51 -18.34 4.86
C ASP A 284 -21.14 -16.97 5.21
N LEU A 285 -21.63 -16.87 6.44
CA LEU A 285 -22.13 -15.63 7.01
C LEU A 285 -20.94 -14.78 7.47
N ILE A 286 -20.30 -14.11 6.52
CA ILE A 286 -19.16 -13.20 6.80
C ILE A 286 -19.62 -11.99 7.65
N TYR A 287 -20.92 -11.67 7.67
CA TYR A 287 -21.50 -10.50 8.34
C TYR A 287 -22.40 -10.86 9.53
N HIS A 288 -21.90 -11.61 10.51
CA HIS A 288 -22.65 -11.89 11.74
C HIS A 288 -22.82 -10.68 12.68
N ALA A 289 -22.19 -9.53 12.42
CA ALA A 289 -22.20 -8.38 13.33
C ALA A 289 -23.36 -7.38 13.13
N MET A 290 -24.16 -7.46 12.06
CA MET A 290 -25.18 -6.43 11.77
C MET A 290 -26.63 -6.95 11.68
N ARG A 291 -26.92 -8.13 12.24
CA ARG A 291 -28.31 -8.55 12.51
C ARG A 291 -28.83 -7.84 13.76
N GLY A 292 -29.11 -6.56 13.61
CA GLY A 292 -29.70 -5.72 14.64
C GLY A 292 -30.71 -4.73 14.09
N LEU A 293 -31.37 -5.01 12.97
CA LEU A 293 -32.52 -4.26 12.47
C LEU A 293 -33.51 -5.23 11.79
N SER A 294 -34.43 -5.74 12.62
CA SER A 294 -35.76 -6.20 12.21
C SER A 294 -36.77 -5.12 12.58
#